data_AF-A0A844H8U6-F1
#
_entry.id   AF-A0A844H8U6-F1
#
_cell.length_a   1.000
_cell.length_b   1.000
_cell.length_c   1.000
_cell.angle_alpha   90.00
_cell.angle_beta   90.00
_cell.angle_gamma   90.00
#
_symmetry.space_group_name_H-M   'P 1'
#
loop_
_entity.id
_entity.type
_entity.pdbx_description
1 polymer ?
#
loop_
_entity_poly.entity_id
_entity_poly.type
_entity_poly.pdbx_seq_one_letter_code
_entity_poly.pdbx_strand_id
1 'polypeptide(L)'
;MLAVATLALAAAACGRGPTEDILRGGVPARTNLHQTTGLPSEAVRTVNRNDAGWRVIFHPARAPVGAEQQAARALCGLERRAVSRIERLPLDAPTDDPGAVKFDIICA
;
A
#
# COMPACT_ATOMS: atom_id res chain seq x y z
N MET A 1 37.04 17.38 -39.86
CA MET A 1 35.95 16.53 -39.34
C MET A 1 36.57 15.42 -38.52
N LEU A 2 36.51 15.50 -37.18
CA LEU A 2 36.86 14.38 -36.31
C LEU A 2 35.76 14.23 -35.26
N ALA A 3 35.36 12.99 -35.07
CA ALA A 3 34.09 12.55 -34.53
C ALA A 3 34.04 12.56 -33.00
N VAL A 4 32.90 13.03 -32.49
CA VAL A 4 32.11 12.53 -31.36
C VAL A 4 32.91 11.90 -30.21
N ALA A 5 33.27 12.71 -29.22
CA ALA A 5 33.69 12.25 -27.91
C ALA A 5 32.46 11.95 -27.02
N THR A 6 32.08 10.68 -26.99
CA THR A 6 31.62 9.94 -25.79
C THR A 6 30.61 10.63 -24.87
N LEU A 7 29.32 10.53 -25.21
CA LEU A 7 28.23 10.51 -24.22
C LEU A 7 28.28 9.15 -23.49
N ALA A 8 28.89 9.12 -22.31
CA ALA A 8 28.77 8.01 -21.35
C ALA A 8 28.03 8.49 -20.09
N LEU A 9 26.77 8.91 -20.25
CA LEU A 9 25.85 9.20 -19.14
C LEU A 9 24.57 8.35 -19.29
N ALA A 10 24.65 7.04 -19.02
CA ALA A 10 23.44 6.22 -18.86
C ALA A 10 23.76 4.83 -18.29
N ALA A 11 24.04 4.69 -16.99
CA ALA A 11 24.08 3.35 -16.38
C ALA A 11 23.85 3.29 -14.85
N ALA A 12 23.30 4.31 -14.19
CA ALA A 12 23.14 4.32 -12.74
C ALA A 12 21.68 4.48 -12.27
N ALA A 13 20.75 3.68 -12.78
CA ALA A 13 19.39 3.65 -12.23
C ALA A 13 18.59 2.35 -12.42
N CYS A 14 19.20 1.25 -12.89
CA CYS A 14 18.50 -0.02 -12.98
C CYS A 14 18.59 -0.76 -11.64
N GLY A 15 17.63 -0.47 -10.77
CA GLY A 15 17.38 -1.22 -9.53
C GLY A 15 18.29 -0.80 -8.39
N ARG A 16 17.88 0.23 -7.64
CA ARG A 16 18.41 0.44 -6.29
C ARG A 16 18.16 -0.87 -5.52
N GLY A 17 19.21 -1.50 -5.02
CA GLY A 17 19.08 -2.68 -4.15
C GLY A 17 18.15 -2.38 -2.96
N PRO A 18 17.66 -3.39 -2.22
CA PRO A 18 16.74 -3.20 -1.10
C PRO A 18 17.22 -2.04 -0.22
N THR A 19 16.45 -0.96 -0.18
CA THR A 19 16.83 0.23 0.56
C THR A 19 16.36 0.10 2.00
N GLU A 20 17.13 0.65 2.94
CA GLU A 20 16.67 0.88 4.32
C GLU A 20 15.74 2.12 4.39
N ASP A 21 15.02 2.41 3.30
CA ASP A 21 14.15 3.57 3.21
C ASP A 21 12.99 3.42 4.20
N ILE A 22 12.61 4.54 4.79
CA ILE A 22 11.47 4.66 5.68
C ILE A 22 10.40 5.47 4.94
N LEU A 23 9.24 4.86 4.73
CA LEU A 23 8.06 5.54 4.22
C LEU A 23 7.62 6.63 5.20
N ARG A 24 6.86 7.60 4.71
CA ARG A 24 6.18 8.59 5.56
C ARG A 24 5.44 7.85 6.69
N GLY A 25 5.51 8.36 7.92
CA GLY A 25 4.93 7.68 9.09
C GLY A 25 5.82 6.64 9.77
N GLY A 26 7.09 6.50 9.38
CA GLY A 26 8.06 5.65 10.11
C GLY A 26 8.03 4.18 9.72
N VAL A 27 7.32 3.81 8.65
CA VAL A 27 7.17 2.42 8.21
C VAL A 27 8.31 2.04 7.27
N PRO A 28 9.08 0.98 7.55
CA PRO A 28 10.12 0.53 6.63
C PRO A 28 9.55 0.18 5.25
N ALA A 29 10.20 0.62 4.16
CA ALA A 29 9.78 0.33 2.79
C ALA A 29 9.77 -1.17 2.47
N ARG A 30 10.57 -1.96 3.21
CA ARG A 30 10.57 -3.44 3.16
C ARG A 30 9.35 -4.11 3.79
N THR A 31 8.44 -3.35 4.42
CA THR A 31 7.23 -3.91 5.04
C THR A 31 6.33 -4.49 3.97
N ASN A 32 6.01 -5.78 4.06
CA ASN A 32 5.03 -6.40 3.18
C ASN A 32 3.61 -5.97 3.61
N LEU A 33 3.17 -4.81 3.14
CA LEU A 33 1.90 -4.19 3.56
C LEU A 33 0.68 -5.09 3.31
N HIS A 34 0.69 -5.87 2.23
CA HIS A 34 -0.37 -6.83 1.93
C HIS A 34 -0.48 -7.89 3.04
N GLN A 35 0.65 -8.48 3.44
CA GLN A 35 0.69 -9.45 4.53
C GLN A 35 0.34 -8.82 5.88
N THR A 36 0.74 -7.56 6.11
CA THR A 36 0.44 -6.87 7.37
C THR A 36 -1.06 -6.75 7.63
N THR A 37 -1.89 -6.63 6.58
CA THR A 37 -3.35 -6.55 6.78
C THR A 37 -3.93 -7.78 7.52
N GLY A 38 -3.24 -8.92 7.47
CA GLY A 38 -3.73 -10.21 7.96
C GLY A 38 -4.87 -10.78 7.12
N LEU A 39 -5.16 -10.19 5.96
CA LEU A 39 -6.15 -10.70 5.01
C LEU A 39 -5.53 -11.75 4.09
N PRO A 40 -6.35 -12.66 3.53
CA PRO A 40 -5.88 -13.59 2.51
C PRO A 40 -5.29 -12.84 1.30
N SER A 41 -4.19 -13.34 0.77
CA SER A 41 -3.45 -12.67 -0.33
C SER A 41 -4.30 -12.45 -1.57
N GLU A 42 -5.23 -13.37 -1.85
CA GLU A 42 -6.17 -13.36 -2.96
C GLU A 42 -7.31 -12.34 -2.79
N ALA A 43 -7.53 -11.86 -1.56
CA ALA A 43 -8.52 -10.85 -1.24
C ALA A 43 -7.95 -9.45 -1.44
N VAL A 44 -6.69 -9.19 -1.09
CA VAL A 44 -6.09 -7.84 -1.13
C VAL A 44 -5.61 -7.50 -2.54
N ARG A 45 -6.03 -6.34 -3.04
CA ARG A 45 -5.61 -5.80 -4.34
C ARG A 45 -4.52 -4.78 -4.19
N THR A 46 -4.70 -3.83 -3.29
CA THR A 46 -3.73 -2.77 -3.03
C THR A 46 -3.79 -2.35 -1.58
N VAL A 47 -2.63 -1.98 -1.04
CA VAL A 47 -2.48 -1.34 0.26
C VAL A 47 -1.53 -0.17 0.08
N ASN A 48 -2.05 1.04 0.24
CA ASN A 48 -1.30 2.27 0.01
C ASN A 48 -1.36 3.14 1.26
N ARG A 49 -0.27 3.82 1.60
CA ARG A 49 -0.30 4.84 2.65
C ARG A 49 -0.85 6.15 2.10
N ASN A 50 -1.63 6.87 2.90
CA ASN A 50 -2.06 8.25 2.63
C ASN A 50 -1.68 9.17 3.81
N ASP A 51 -2.13 10.42 3.80
CA ASP A 51 -1.76 11.38 4.86
C ASP A 51 -2.45 11.11 6.20
N ALA A 52 -3.66 10.53 6.18
CA ALA A 52 -4.44 10.23 7.38
C ALA A 52 -4.19 8.82 7.96
N GLY A 53 -3.60 7.93 7.17
CA GLY A 53 -3.33 6.53 7.51
C GLY A 53 -3.15 5.68 6.24
N TRP A 54 -4.10 4.80 5.96
CA TRP A 54 -3.98 3.77 4.94
C TRP A 54 -5.19 3.71 4.01
N ARG A 55 -4.99 3.27 2.79
CA ARG A 55 -6.03 2.92 1.81
C ARG A 55 -5.88 1.46 1.44
N VAL A 56 -6.98 0.73 1.49
CA VAL A 56 -7.01 -0.69 1.14
C VAL A 56 -8.10 -0.90 0.08
N ILE A 57 -7.75 -1.66 -0.96
CA ILE A 57 -8.71 -2.23 -1.90
C ILE A 57 -8.67 -3.74 -1.75
N PHE A 58 -9.83 -4.37 -1.53
CA PHE A 58 -9.92 -5.82 -1.35
C PHE A 58 -11.27 -6.39 -1.81
N HIS A 59 -11.35 -7.72 -1.92
CA HIS A 59 -12.61 -8.45 -2.13
C HIS A 59 -13.19 -8.99 -0.81
N PRO A 60 -14.35 -8.49 -0.36
CA PRO A 60 -14.98 -8.98 0.87
C PRO A 60 -15.42 -10.43 0.79
N ALA A 61 -15.86 -10.90 -0.39
CA ALA A 61 -16.31 -12.28 -0.58
C ALA A 61 -15.18 -13.32 -0.38
N ARG A 62 -13.91 -12.88 -0.36
CA ARG A 62 -12.73 -13.71 -0.14
C ARG A 62 -12.04 -13.40 1.19
N ALA A 63 -12.68 -12.61 2.05
CA ALA A 63 -12.11 -12.16 3.31
C ALA A 63 -12.96 -12.64 4.49
N PRO A 64 -12.35 -12.83 5.67
CA PRO A 64 -13.11 -13.17 6.87
C PRO A 64 -14.04 -12.02 7.30
N VAL A 65 -15.07 -12.35 8.09
CA VAL A 65 -15.91 -11.34 8.74
C VAL A 65 -15.04 -10.44 9.62
N GLY A 66 -15.25 -9.12 9.54
CA GLY A 66 -14.44 -8.15 10.29
C GLY A 66 -13.07 -7.84 9.68
N ALA A 67 -12.81 -8.27 8.45
CA ALA A 67 -11.59 -8.01 7.69
C ALA A 67 -11.12 -6.55 7.73
N GLU A 68 -12.02 -5.58 7.53
CA GLU A 68 -11.68 -4.15 7.54
C GLU A 68 -11.10 -3.73 8.89
N GLN A 69 -11.72 -4.16 10.00
CA GLN A 69 -11.28 -3.82 11.36
C GLN A 69 -9.96 -4.50 11.71
N GLN A 70 -9.74 -5.74 11.25
CA GLN A 70 -8.48 -6.45 11.38
C GLN A 70 -7.35 -5.70 10.66
N ALA A 71 -7.55 -5.38 9.38
CA ALA A 71 -6.59 -4.65 8.57
C ALA A 71 -6.28 -3.28 9.20
N ALA A 72 -7.30 -2.57 9.69
CA ALA A 72 -7.13 -1.28 10.35
C ALA A 72 -6.21 -1.35 11.57
N ARG A 73 -6.44 -2.32 12.47
CA ARG A 73 -5.59 -2.49 13.66
C ARG A 73 -4.16 -2.82 13.30
N ALA A 74 -3.95 -3.72 12.34
CA ALA A 74 -2.62 -4.14 11.96
C ALA A 74 -1.83 -3.01 11.28
N LEU A 75 -2.47 -2.27 10.37
CA LEU A 75 -1.82 -1.18 9.63
C LEU A 75 -1.55 0.05 10.51
N CYS A 76 -2.50 0.51 11.33
CA CYS A 76 -2.21 1.60 12.28
C CYS A 76 -1.16 1.20 13.32
N GLY A 77 -1.09 -0.10 13.67
CA GLY A 77 -0.04 -0.66 14.52
C GLY A 77 1.38 -0.49 13.98
N LEU A 78 1.57 -0.49 12.65
CA LEU A 78 2.87 -0.19 12.03
C LEU A 78 3.37 1.21 12.38
N GLU A 79 2.45 2.16 12.50
CA GLU A 79 2.73 3.56 12.85
C GLU A 79 2.70 3.80 14.37
N ARG A 80 2.42 2.76 15.18
CA ARG A 80 2.15 2.85 16.63
C ARG A 80 1.00 3.80 16.97
N ARG A 81 -0.02 3.83 16.11
CA ARG A 81 -1.20 4.69 16.22
C ARG A 81 -2.46 3.86 16.45
N ALA A 82 -3.47 4.48 17.08
CA ALA A 82 -4.77 3.83 17.26
C ALA A 82 -5.60 3.93 15.98
N VAL A 83 -6.58 3.04 15.80
CA VAL A 83 -7.58 3.20 14.73
C VAL A 83 -8.56 4.29 15.16
N SER A 84 -8.66 5.35 14.37
CA SER A 84 -9.62 6.44 14.57
C SER A 84 -10.93 6.16 13.86
N ARG A 85 -10.86 5.78 12.58
CA ARG A 85 -12.05 5.57 11.73
C ARG A 85 -11.71 4.68 10.53
N ILE A 86 -12.71 3.97 10.04
CA ILE A 86 -12.70 3.29 8.75
C ILE A 86 -13.77 3.94 7.89
N GLU A 87 -13.39 4.45 6.74
CA GLU A 87 -14.27 5.16 5.81
C GLU A 87 -14.32 4.41 4.48
N ARG A 88 -15.52 4.06 4.05
CA ARG A 88 -15.72 3.35 2.80
C ARG A 88 -15.90 4.33 1.66
N LEU A 89 -15.16 4.12 0.57
CA LEU A 89 -15.10 5.03 -0.57
C LEU A 89 -15.55 4.31 -1.85
N PRO A 90 -16.16 5.03 -2.81
CA PRO A 90 -16.47 4.47 -4.12
C PRO A 90 -15.19 4.14 -4.89
N LEU A 91 -15.14 2.99 -5.57
CA LEU A 91 -14.11 2.72 -6.56
C LEU A 91 -14.21 3.69 -7.74
N ASP A 92 -13.07 4.04 -8.32
CA ASP A 92 -13.02 5.00 -9.43
C ASP A 92 -13.52 4.35 -10.74
N ALA A 93 -13.24 3.06 -10.92
CA ALA A 93 -13.76 2.22 -12.01
C ALA A 93 -14.30 0.88 -11.45
N PRO A 94 -15.54 0.83 -10.92
CA PRO A 94 -16.08 -0.36 -10.25
C PRO A 94 -16.22 -1.60 -11.15
N THR A 95 -16.30 -1.41 -12.47
CA THR A 95 -16.44 -2.49 -13.46
C THR A 95 -15.14 -3.22 -13.74
N ASP A 96 -13.99 -2.62 -13.45
CA ASP A 96 -12.67 -3.19 -13.75
C ASP A 96 -12.28 -4.28 -12.75
N ASP A 97 -12.81 -4.22 -11.53
CA ASP A 97 -12.67 -5.27 -10.51
C ASP A 97 -13.99 -5.49 -9.75
N PRO A 98 -14.96 -6.21 -10.36
CA PRO A 98 -16.30 -6.37 -9.79
C PRO A 98 -16.28 -6.99 -8.39
N GLY A 99 -16.97 -6.34 -7.46
CA GLY A 99 -17.07 -6.78 -6.07
C GLY A 99 -15.84 -6.46 -5.21
N ALA A 100 -14.83 -5.78 -5.75
CA ALA A 100 -13.81 -5.14 -4.93
C ALA A 100 -14.39 -3.91 -4.20
N VAL A 101 -13.75 -3.53 -3.10
CA VAL A 101 -14.19 -2.42 -2.26
C VAL A 101 -12.99 -1.61 -1.83
N LYS A 102 -13.15 -0.28 -1.76
CA LYS A 102 -12.12 0.66 -1.33
C LYS A 102 -12.49 1.24 0.02
N PHE A 103 -11.56 1.23 0.97
CA PHE A 103 -11.74 1.92 2.24
C PHE A 103 -10.45 2.58 2.69
N ASP A 104 -10.61 3.72 3.35
CA ASP A 104 -9.54 4.43 4.03
C ASP A 104 -9.61 4.14 5.53
N ILE A 105 -8.46 3.90 6.12
CA ILE A 105 -8.22 3.74 7.54
C ILE A 105 -7.53 5.01 8.02
N ILE A 106 -8.18 5.71 8.94
CA ILE A 106 -7.63 6.88 9.60
C ILE A 106 -7.02 6.42 10.91
N CYS A 107 -5.75 6.72 11.13
CA CYS A 107 -5.05 6.45 12.38
C CYS A 107 -5.04 7.72 13.25
N ALA A 108 -5.01 7.58 14.59
CA ALA A 108 -4.87 8.66 15.58
C ALA A 108 -3.46 8.62 16.19
#